data_AF-A0A3B9L6N8-F1
#
_entry.id   AF-A0A3B9L6N8-F1
#
_cell.length_a   1.000
_cell.length_b   1.000
_cell.length_c   1.000
_cell.angle_alpha   90.00
_cell.angle_beta   90.00
_cell.angle_gamma   90.00
#
_symmetry.space_group_name_H-M   'P 1'
#
loop_
_entity.id
_entity.type
_entity.pdbx_description
1 polymer ?
#
loop_
_entity_poly.entity_id
_entity_poly.type
_entity_poly.pdbx_seq_one_letter_code
_entity_poly.pdbx_strand_id
1 'polypeptide(L)'
;QTSNTSIDDTEKSVQETNHKSIVSNNGSKTNSRLTQVAFLNAELLNFGGDYRAALFSLNRFVNQLKLNPQVEQVVVLQEPVNVSSLANLQGSTLDENTSERTPAVFKLKIILKPTVETGQQP
;
A
#
# COMPACT_ATOMS: atom_id res chain seq x y z
N GLN A 1 66.30 28.30 1.47
CA GLN A 1 65.92 26.91 1.82
C GLN A 1 64.82 26.98 2.87
N THR A 2 63.68 26.34 2.59
CA THR A 2 62.63 25.77 3.50
C THR A 2 62.04 26.66 4.59
N SER A 3 60.74 26.72 4.89
CA SER A 3 59.51 26.07 4.40
C SER A 3 58.38 26.77 5.15
N ASN A 4 57.29 27.20 4.50
CA ASN A 4 56.04 27.49 5.22
C ASN A 4 54.91 26.67 4.58
N THR A 5 54.50 25.65 5.32
CA THR A 5 53.27 24.87 5.12
C THR A 5 52.08 25.78 5.36
N SER A 6 51.25 26.02 4.35
CA SER A 6 49.90 26.55 4.55
C SER A 6 48.92 25.38 4.53
N ILE A 7 48.23 25.25 5.66
CA ILE A 7 47.12 24.33 5.88
C ILE A 7 45.94 24.81 5.02
N ASP A 8 45.38 23.87 4.29
CA ASP A 8 44.26 23.99 3.37
C ASP A 8 42.95 23.94 4.18
N ASP A 9 42.38 25.10 4.49
CA ASP A 9 40.97 25.25 4.87
C ASP A 9 40.19 25.74 3.64
N THR A 10 39.99 24.83 2.70
CA THR A 10 39.01 25.04 1.63
C THR A 10 37.61 24.92 2.24
N GLU A 11 37.06 26.05 2.70
CA GLU A 11 35.62 26.20 2.88
C GLU A 11 34.94 26.03 1.51
N LYS A 12 34.51 24.80 1.23
CA LYS A 12 33.72 24.50 0.03
C LYS A 12 32.31 25.05 0.23
N SER A 13 32.15 26.34 -0.08
CA SER A 13 30.88 26.98 -0.37
C SER A 13 30.11 26.14 -1.38
N VAL A 14 29.10 25.40 -0.92
CA VAL A 14 28.18 24.67 -1.79
C VAL A 14 27.30 25.71 -2.49
N GLN A 15 27.69 26.07 -3.71
CA GLN A 15 26.85 26.84 -4.62
C GLN A 15 25.64 25.96 -4.97
N GLU A 16 24.48 26.29 -4.40
CA GLU A 16 23.18 25.78 -4.84
C GLU A 16 22.92 26.26 -6.26
N THR A 17 23.33 25.47 -7.25
CA THR A 17 22.89 25.64 -8.62
C THR A 17 21.39 25.40 -8.66
N ASN A 18 20.63 26.50 -8.73
CA ASN A 18 19.21 26.51 -9.09
C ASN A 18 19.02 25.90 -10.47
N HIS A 19 18.82 24.58 -10.53
CA HIS A 19 18.32 23.90 -11.71
C HIS A 19 16.83 24.23 -11.81
N LYS A 20 16.52 25.39 -12.42
CA LYS A 20 15.17 25.71 -12.88
C LYS A 20 14.80 24.70 -13.96
N SER A 21 14.19 23.59 -13.53
CA SER A 21 13.63 22.57 -14.41
C SER A 21 12.69 23.26 -15.38
N ILE A 22 13.10 23.29 -16.65
CA ILE A 22 12.28 23.73 -17.77
C ILE A 22 11.06 22.81 -17.77
N VAL A 23 9.92 23.34 -17.34
CA VAL A 23 8.63 22.67 -17.45
C VAL A 23 8.32 22.60 -18.94
N SER A 24 8.68 21.47 -19.56
CA SER A 24 8.25 21.12 -20.90
C SER A 24 6.76 20.85 -20.83
N ASN A 25 5.95 21.90 -21.01
CA ASN A 25 4.52 21.81 -21.28
C ASN A 25 4.34 21.22 -22.69
N ASN A 26 4.73 19.96 -22.85
CA ASN A 26 4.23 19.14 -23.93
C ASN A 26 2.75 19.00 -23.64
N GLY A 27 1.92 19.65 -24.46
CA GLY A 27 0.48 19.47 -24.51
C GLY A 27 0.16 18.01 -24.84
N SER A 28 0.32 17.15 -23.84
CA SER A 28 -0.24 15.82 -23.85
C SER A 28 -1.73 16.05 -23.87
N LYS A 29 -2.39 15.67 -24.97
CA LYS A 29 -3.81 15.32 -24.92
C LYS A 29 -3.92 14.23 -23.84
N THR A 30 -4.09 14.64 -22.60
CA THR A 30 -4.38 13.73 -21.50
C THR A 30 -5.76 13.21 -21.83
N ASN A 31 -5.81 12.05 -22.49
CA ASN A 31 -7.02 11.26 -22.58
C ASN A 31 -7.33 10.85 -21.15
N SER A 32 -7.99 11.74 -20.42
CA SER A 32 -8.44 11.52 -19.06
C SER A 32 -9.49 10.42 -19.14
N ARG A 33 -9.09 9.20 -18.77
CA ARG A 33 -9.99 8.07 -18.71
C ARG A 33 -10.59 8.02 -17.31
N LEU A 34 -11.90 7.83 -17.24
CA LEU A 34 -12.57 7.54 -15.98
C LEU A 34 -12.14 6.14 -15.53
N THR A 35 -11.79 6.01 -14.26
CA THR A 35 -11.39 4.75 -13.65
C THR A 35 -12.30 4.44 -12.49
N GLN A 36 -12.79 3.20 -12.43
CA GLN A 36 -13.59 2.74 -11.30
C GLN A 36 -12.70 2.10 -10.24
N VAL A 37 -12.91 2.51 -9.00
CA VAL A 37 -12.17 2.04 -7.83
C VAL A 37 -13.16 1.51 -6.80
N ALA A 38 -12.91 0.30 -6.30
CA ALA A 38 -13.68 -0.33 -5.23
C ALA A 38 -12.78 -0.56 -4.00
N PHE A 39 -13.35 -0.37 -2.81
CA PHE A 39 -12.71 -0.70 -1.54
C PHE A 39 -13.47 -1.84 -0.88
N LEU A 40 -12.75 -2.89 -0.49
CA LEU A 40 -13.30 -4.05 0.19
C LEU A 40 -12.74 -4.11 1.61
N ASN A 41 -13.63 -4.18 2.60
CA ASN A 41 -13.31 -4.49 3.98
C ASN A 41 -13.93 -5.85 4.27
N ALA A 42 -13.11 -6.82 4.69
CA ALA A 42 -13.56 -8.19 4.90
C ALA A 42 -12.77 -8.86 6.03
N GLU A 43 -13.30 -9.98 6.52
CA GLU A 43 -12.68 -10.80 7.55
C GLU A 43 -12.58 -12.26 7.12
N LEU A 44 -11.62 -12.99 7.67
CA LEU A 44 -11.56 -14.44 7.51
C LEU A 44 -12.46 -15.12 8.55
N LEU A 45 -13.42 -15.90 8.06
CA LEU A 45 -14.26 -16.76 8.89
C LEU A 45 -13.44 -17.84 9.58
N ASN A 46 -13.86 -18.22 10.79
CA ASN A 46 -13.25 -19.30 11.59
C ASN A 46 -11.74 -19.12 11.82
N PHE A 47 -11.27 -17.87 11.92
CA PHE A 47 -9.87 -17.59 12.17
C PHE A 47 -9.42 -18.11 13.55
N GLY A 48 -8.60 -19.15 13.55
CA GLY A 48 -8.08 -19.81 14.76
C GLY A 48 -6.77 -19.22 15.29
N GLY A 49 -6.36 -18.03 14.86
CA GLY A 49 -5.07 -17.42 15.24
C GLY A 49 -3.88 -17.81 14.35
N ASP A 50 -4.08 -18.67 13.34
CA ASP A 50 -3.02 -18.96 12.36
C ASP A 50 -2.93 -17.87 11.29
N TYR A 51 -2.19 -16.81 11.62
CA TYR A 51 -1.95 -15.69 10.72
C TYR A 51 -1.26 -16.09 9.41
N ARG A 52 -0.46 -17.16 9.40
CA ARG A 52 0.23 -17.62 8.18
C ARG A 52 -0.77 -18.25 7.22
N ALA A 53 -1.67 -19.09 7.72
CA ALA A 53 -2.78 -19.63 6.94
C ALA A 53 -3.72 -18.52 6.44
N ALA A 54 -3.95 -17.48 7.26
CA ALA A 54 -4.74 -16.33 6.85
C ALA A 54 -4.10 -15.55 5.71
N LEU A 55 -2.80 -15.25 5.81
CA LEU A 55 -2.05 -14.57 4.76
C LEU A 55 -2.02 -15.40 3.46
N PHE A 56 -1.86 -16.71 3.57
CA PHE A 56 -1.94 -17.61 2.41
C PHE A 56 -3.32 -17.54 1.73
N SER A 57 -4.38 -17.56 2.52
CA SER A 57 -5.77 -17.48 2.04
C SER A 57 -6.06 -16.13 1.37
N LEU A 58 -5.59 -15.03 1.96
CA LEU A 58 -5.69 -13.70 1.37
C LEU A 58 -4.93 -13.61 0.04
N ASN A 59 -3.68 -14.09 0.00
CA ASN A 59 -2.88 -14.08 -1.23
C ASN A 59 -3.53 -14.90 -2.34
N ARG A 60 -4.09 -16.06 -2.00
CA ARG A 60 -4.88 -16.86 -2.96
C ARG A 60 -6.07 -16.07 -3.49
N PHE A 61 -6.83 -15.40 -2.62
CA PHE A 61 -7.98 -14.59 -3.03
C PHE A 61 -7.58 -13.42 -3.93
N VAL A 62 -6.52 -12.68 -3.58
CA VAL A 62 -5.96 -11.59 -4.39
C VAL A 62 -5.52 -12.11 -5.76
N ASN A 63 -4.90 -13.28 -5.83
CA ASN A 63 -4.51 -13.89 -7.10
C ASN A 63 -5.73 -14.23 -7.96
N GLN A 64 -6.83 -14.73 -7.37
CA GLN A 64 -8.06 -14.97 -8.11
C GLN A 64 -8.69 -13.68 -8.65
N LEU A 65 -8.68 -12.59 -7.86
CA LEU A 65 -9.15 -11.29 -8.34
C LEU A 65 -8.33 -10.77 -9.53
N LYS A 66 -7.01 -10.96 -9.51
CA LYS A 66 -6.11 -10.56 -10.60
C LYS A 66 -6.33 -11.36 -11.89
N LEU A 67 -6.88 -12.57 -11.80
CA LEU A 67 -7.25 -13.37 -12.98
C LEU A 67 -8.53 -12.87 -13.66
N ASN A 68 -9.33 -12.03 -12.99
CA ASN A 68 -10.56 -11.50 -13.58
C ASN A 68 -10.22 -10.49 -14.71
N PRO A 69 -10.74 -10.67 -15.94
CA PRO A 69 -10.41 -9.82 -17.06
C PRO A 69 -10.83 -8.35 -16.88
N GLN A 70 -11.81 -8.07 -16.00
CA GLN A 70 -12.30 -6.73 -15.68
C GLN A 70 -11.45 -6.02 -14.62
N VAL A 71 -10.56 -6.73 -13.92
CA VAL A 71 -9.70 -6.16 -12.90
C VAL A 71 -8.41 -5.66 -13.56
N GLU A 72 -8.05 -4.42 -13.28
CA GLU A 72 -6.79 -3.81 -13.72
C GLU A 72 -5.72 -3.99 -12.65
N GLN A 73 -6.06 -3.71 -11.39
CA GLN A 73 -5.12 -3.78 -10.28
C GLN A 73 -5.82 -4.17 -8.98
N VAL A 74 -5.12 -4.91 -8.13
CA VAL A 74 -5.52 -5.20 -6.74
C VAL A 74 -4.38 -4.80 -5.83
N VAL A 75 -4.67 -3.96 -4.84
CA VAL A 75 -3.74 -3.50 -3.82
C VAL A 75 -4.25 -3.94 -2.45
N VAL A 76 -3.39 -4.62 -1.69
CA VAL A 76 -3.67 -4.93 -0.29
C VAL A 76 -3.35 -3.69 0.54
N LEU A 77 -4.37 -3.11 1.17
CA LEU A 77 -4.23 -1.94 2.04
C LEU A 77 -3.95 -2.34 3.49
N GLN A 78 -4.48 -3.47 3.91
CA GLN A 78 -4.29 -4.03 5.24
C GLN A 78 -4.29 -5.55 5.15
N GLU A 79 -3.23 -6.18 5.64
CA GLU A 79 -3.15 -7.62 5.83
C GLU A 79 -3.79 -8.03 7.18
N PRO A 80 -4.11 -9.31 7.39
CA PRO A 80 -4.51 -9.83 8.69
C PRO A 80 -3.38 -9.59 9.71
N VAL A 81 -3.49 -8.51 10.49
CA VAL A 81 -2.46 -8.09 11.44
C VAL A 81 -2.54 -8.87 12.74
N ASN A 82 -1.39 -9.21 13.31
CA ASN A 82 -1.28 -9.79 14.64
C ASN A 82 -1.50 -8.69 15.70
N VAL A 83 -2.64 -8.73 16.38
CA VAL A 83 -2.98 -7.83 17.49
C VAL A 83 -2.61 -8.40 18.87
N SER A 84 -2.07 -9.63 18.94
CA SER A 84 -1.81 -10.31 20.21
C SER A 84 -0.76 -9.64 21.10
N SER A 85 0.05 -8.71 20.56
CA SER A 85 1.08 -8.01 21.35
C SER A 85 0.57 -6.79 22.13
N LEU A 86 -0.65 -6.30 21.84
CA LEU A 86 -1.26 -5.15 22.53
C LEU A 86 -2.38 -5.55 23.50
N ALA A 87 -3.02 -6.71 23.29
CA ALA A 87 -4.07 -7.21 24.18
C ALA A 87 -3.53 -7.72 25.54
N ASN A 88 -2.24 -8.05 25.62
CA ASN A 88 -1.64 -8.69 26.81
C ASN A 88 -1.16 -7.69 27.89
N LEU A 89 -1.34 -6.37 27.73
CA LEU A 89 -0.84 -5.38 28.69
C LEU A 89 -1.91 -4.80 29.64
N GLN A 90 -3.16 -5.24 29.54
CA GLN A 90 -4.19 -4.97 30.56
C GLN A 90 -4.52 -6.26 31.30
N GLY A 91 -3.54 -6.71 32.10
CA GLY A 91 -3.79 -7.69 33.14
C GLY A 91 -4.74 -7.11 34.18
N SER A 92 -5.98 -7.57 34.18
CA SER A 92 -6.78 -7.61 35.40
C SER A 92 -7.48 -8.96 35.43
N THR A 93 -7.07 -9.76 36.40
CA THR A 93 -7.60 -11.07 36.75
C THR A 93 -9.13 -11.06 36.78
N LEU A 94 -9.79 -11.62 35.78
CA LEU A 94 -11.07 -12.34 35.89
C LEU A 94 -11.42 -12.93 34.50
N ASP A 95 -11.78 -14.20 34.49
CA ASP A 95 -12.48 -14.93 33.41
C ASP A 95 -11.67 -15.41 32.19
N GLU A 96 -10.97 -16.52 32.43
CA GLU A 96 -10.30 -17.42 31.48
C GLU A 96 -11.25 -18.23 30.56
N ASN A 97 -12.40 -17.67 30.13
CA ASN A 97 -13.34 -18.40 29.25
C ASN A 97 -13.85 -17.64 28.02
N THR A 98 -13.40 -16.42 27.79
CA THR A 98 -13.66 -15.73 26.53
C THR A 98 -12.39 -15.06 26.05
N SER A 99 -11.44 -15.87 25.56
CA SER A 99 -10.45 -15.35 24.62
C SER A 99 -11.23 -14.80 23.42
N GLU A 100 -11.49 -13.50 23.41
CA GLU A 100 -12.02 -12.78 22.26
C GLU A 100 -11.06 -13.06 21.10
N ARG A 101 -11.41 -14.04 20.27
CA ARG A 101 -10.63 -14.41 19.09
C ARG A 101 -10.61 -13.19 18.19
N THR A 102 -9.49 -12.50 18.12
CA THR A 102 -9.45 -11.27 17.36
C THR A 102 -9.63 -11.59 15.88
N PRO A 103 -10.59 -10.97 15.19
CA PRO A 103 -10.90 -11.32 13.80
C PRO A 103 -9.72 -10.98 12.88
N ALA A 104 -9.45 -11.87 11.92
CA ALA A 104 -8.48 -11.63 10.86
C ALA A 104 -9.09 -10.76 9.77
N VAL A 105 -9.09 -9.45 10.01
CA VAL A 105 -9.58 -8.43 9.06
C VAL A 105 -8.54 -8.08 8.00
N PHE A 106 -8.97 -7.83 6.78
CA PHE A 106 -8.14 -7.34 5.68
C PHE A 106 -8.88 -6.30 4.85
N LYS A 107 -8.11 -5.45 4.15
CA LYS A 107 -8.64 -4.40 3.29
C LYS A 107 -7.97 -4.42 1.94
N LEU A 108 -8.78 -4.31 0.87
CA LEU A 108 -8.30 -4.26 -0.51
C LEU A 108 -8.78 -2.99 -1.20
N LYS A 109 -7.95 -2.47 -2.10
CA LYS A 109 -8.34 -1.53 -3.16
C LYS A 109 -8.28 -2.28 -4.49
N ILE A 110 -9.38 -2.25 -5.24
CA ILE A 110 -9.52 -2.90 -6.54
C ILE A 110 -9.76 -1.80 -7.56
N ILE A 111 -8.96 -1.78 -8.62
CA ILE A 111 -9.12 -0.89 -9.77
C ILE A 111 -9.65 -1.74 -10.91
N LEU A 112 -10.76 -1.31 -11.49
CA LEU A 112 -11.37 -1.99 -12.63
C LEU A 112 -10.91 -1.32 -13.92
N LYS A 113 -10.80 -2.13 -14.97
CA LYS A 113 -10.58 -1.63 -16.33
C LYS A 113 -11.78 -0.77 -16.73
N PRO A 114 -11.56 0.31 -17.47
CA PRO A 114 -12.65 1.14 -17.97
C PRO A 114 -13.54 0.30 -18.90
N THR A 115 -14.82 0.18 -18.57
CA THR A 115 -15.82 -0.30 -19.52
C THR A 115 -16.01 0.81 -20.53
N VAL A 116 -15.49 0.62 -21.75
CA VAL A 116 -15.96 1.40 -22.89
C VAL A 116 -17.42 1.00 -23.09
N GLU A 117 -18.35 1.82 -22.61
CA GLU A 117 -19.72 1.75 -23.07
C GLU A 117 -19.66 2.05 -24.56
N THR A 118 -19.70 0.99 -25.38
CA THR A 118 -19.91 1.13 -26.82
C THR A 118 -21.33 1.66 -26.95
N GLY A 119 -21.48 2.98 -26.90
CA GLY A 119 -22.71 3.66 -27.24
C GLY A 119 -23.01 3.37 -28.71
N GLN A 120 -23.66 2.23 -28.97
CA GLN A 120 -24.46 2.05 -30.17
C GLN A 120 -25.64 3.00 -30.04
N GLN A 121 -25.43 4.20 -30.56
CA GLN A 121 -26.46 5.17 -30.84
C GLN A 121 -27.35 4.57 -31.95
N PRO A 122 -28.70 4.60 -31.79
CA PRO A 122 -29.63 3.95 -32.70
C PRO A 122 -29.60 4.52 -34.12
#